data_AF-A0A641ME29-F1
#
_entry.id   AF-A0A641ME29-F1
#
_cell.length_a   1.000
_cell.length_b   1.000
_cell.length_c   1.000
_cell.angle_alpha   90.00
_cell.angle_beta   90.00
_cell.angle_gamma   90.00
#
_symmetry.space_group_name_H-M   'P 1'
#
loop_
_entity.id
_entity.type
_entity.pdbx_description
1 polymer ?
#
loop_
_entity_poly.entity_id
_entity_poly.type
_entity_poly.pdbx_seq_one_letter_code
_entity_poly.pdbx_strand_id
1 'polypeptide(L)'
;MELSSFGLLFRLIFAHFLADFILQSKGMANGKRGFQIIKKKKRRLSTVHKWTYHLSHSLVQAITAYLFAGMWSNWMIPLVIFVTHLIIDYIKIRYFNDHLHAFIIDQILHLLVICILWMGVYGIWSEMAEVSDILFASPKWWAILTVYLLILKPTSLLLALFTRQWREPGMNSTSLQNAGQWIGYLERCLILTFILVGFNEAIGFLLAAKSIFRFG
;
A
#
# COMPACT_ATOMS: atom_id res chain seq x y z
N MET A 1 -3.28 -26.09 4.92
CA MET A 1 -3.11 -24.86 5.71
C MET A 1 -4.24 -24.68 6.73
N GLU A 2 -3.93 -24.70 8.02
CA GLU A 2 -4.93 -24.43 9.07
C GLU A 2 -5.32 -22.95 9.12
N LEU A 3 -6.57 -22.65 9.50
CA LEU A 3 -7.07 -21.28 9.70
C LEU A 3 -6.21 -20.47 10.70
N SER A 4 -5.56 -21.18 11.62
CA SER A 4 -4.65 -20.66 12.64
C SER A 4 -3.41 -19.99 12.02
N SER A 5 -2.92 -20.48 10.86
CA SER A 5 -1.72 -19.94 10.22
C SER A 5 -1.98 -18.55 9.65
N PHE A 6 -3.06 -18.37 8.88
CA PHE A 6 -3.45 -17.07 8.33
C PHE A 6 -3.80 -16.05 9.42
N GLY A 7 -4.23 -16.51 10.59
CA GLY A 7 -4.46 -15.65 11.74
C GLY A 7 -3.24 -14.86 12.19
N LEU A 8 -2.02 -15.42 12.11
CA LEU A 8 -0.79 -14.67 12.39
C LEU A 8 -0.53 -13.62 11.30
N LEU A 9 -0.64 -13.99 10.03
CA LEU A 9 -0.42 -13.08 8.90
C LEU A 9 -1.29 -11.83 9.02
N PHE A 10 -2.59 -11.99 9.24
CA PHE A 10 -3.51 -10.86 9.36
C PHE A 10 -3.21 -9.97 10.58
N ARG A 11 -2.83 -10.56 11.72
CA ARG A 11 -2.46 -9.79 12.92
C ARG A 11 -1.18 -8.98 12.70
N LEU A 12 -0.20 -9.53 11.97
CA LEU A 12 1.02 -8.81 11.62
C LEU A 12 0.77 -7.69 10.59
N ILE A 13 -0.08 -7.92 9.59
CA ILE A 13 -0.51 -6.88 8.63
C ILE A 13 -1.24 -5.75 9.37
N PHE A 14 -2.15 -6.10 10.29
CA PHE A 14 -2.84 -5.13 11.12
C PHE A 14 -1.86 -4.32 11.97
N ALA A 15 -0.92 -4.98 12.65
CA ALA A 15 0.09 -4.32 13.46
C ALA A 15 0.95 -3.34 12.64
N HIS A 16 1.35 -3.75 11.43
CA HIS A 16 2.09 -2.90 10.49
C HIS A 16 1.30 -1.63 10.17
N PHE A 17 0.05 -1.76 9.74
CA PHE A 17 -0.78 -0.59 9.40
C PHE A 17 -1.06 0.31 10.60
N LEU A 18 -1.33 -0.28 11.76
CA LEU A 18 -1.52 0.46 13.01
C LEU A 18 -0.27 1.29 13.34
N ALA A 19 0.92 0.68 13.27
CA ALA A 19 2.16 1.36 13.61
C ALA A 19 2.62 2.38 12.55
N ASP A 20 2.49 2.09 11.26
CA ASP A 20 2.95 2.96 10.16
C ASP A 20 2.05 4.18 9.97
N PHE A 21 0.73 4.04 10.18
CA PHE A 21 -0.22 5.10 9.85
C PHE A 21 -0.88 5.77 11.05
N ILE A 22 -1.13 5.04 12.13
CA ILE A 22 -1.88 5.56 13.29
C ILE A 22 -0.93 5.97 14.41
N LEU A 23 0.01 5.10 14.78
CA LEU A 23 0.95 5.37 15.88
C LEU A 23 2.15 6.22 15.46
N GLN A 24 2.40 6.36 14.15
CA GLN A 24 3.46 7.22 13.66
C GLN A 24 3.12 8.69 13.92
N SER A 25 3.87 9.34 14.81
CA SER A 25 3.65 10.75 15.12
C SER A 25 4.02 11.67 13.95
N LYS A 26 3.34 12.82 13.85
CA LYS A 26 3.68 13.87 12.86
C LYS A 26 5.14 14.35 13.01
N GLY A 27 5.68 14.35 14.22
CA GLY A 27 7.08 14.67 14.50
C GLY A 27 8.05 13.66 13.88
N MET A 28 7.74 12.36 13.96
CA MET A 28 8.50 11.30 13.30
C MET A 28 8.43 11.43 11.78
N ALA A 29 7.23 11.61 11.22
CA ALA A 29 7.04 11.78 9.78
C ALA A 29 7.78 13.02 9.23
N ASN A 30 7.72 14.14 9.96
CA ASN A 30 8.42 15.37 9.59
C ASN A 30 9.94 15.27 9.79
N GLY A 31 10.40 14.53 10.81
CA GLY A 31 11.82 14.20 11.02
C GLY A 31 12.40 13.39 9.86
N LYS A 32 11.63 12.42 9.33
CA LYS A 32 11.98 11.65 8.11
C LYS A 32 12.06 12.57 6.88
N ARG A 33 11.07 13.44 6.66
CA ARG A 33 11.04 14.41 5.54
C ARG A 33 12.13 15.48 5.61
N GLY A 34 12.56 15.87 6.81
CA GLY A 34 13.69 16.78 7.02
C GLY A 34 14.99 16.29 6.38
N PHE A 35 15.17 14.98 6.22
CA PHE A 35 16.30 14.38 5.52
C PHE A 35 16.34 14.78 4.03
N GLN A 36 15.19 14.80 3.35
CA GLN A 36 15.07 15.12 1.94
C GLN A 36 15.13 16.63 1.67
N ILE A 37 14.52 17.46 2.52
CA ILE A 37 14.47 18.93 2.36
C ILE A 37 15.85 19.57 2.50
N ILE A 38 16.70 19.06 3.41
CA ILE A 38 18.02 19.64 3.68
C ILE A 38 19.02 19.42 2.54
N LYS A 39 18.83 18.36 1.72
CA LYS A 39 19.62 18.13 0.50
C LYS A 39 19.52 19.32 -0.47
N LYS A 40 18.40 20.07 -0.44
CA LYS A 40 18.19 21.29 -1.24
C LYS A 40 18.66 22.60 -0.58
N LYS A 41 18.90 22.65 0.75
CA LYS A 41 19.10 23.93 1.47
C LYS A 41 20.32 24.04 2.39
N LYS A 42 21.24 23.06 2.41
CA LYS A 42 22.53 23.10 3.15
C LYS A 42 22.40 23.54 4.63
N ARG A 43 21.31 23.21 5.33
CA ARG A 43 21.14 23.45 6.78
C ARG A 43 21.36 22.16 7.57
N ARG A 44 22.36 22.15 8.44
CA ARG A 44 22.82 20.97 9.18
C ARG A 44 21.98 20.75 10.44
N LEU A 45 20.83 20.07 10.33
CA LEU A 45 20.22 19.44 11.50
C LEU A 45 21.15 18.30 11.97
N SER A 46 21.45 18.23 13.28
CA SER A 46 22.33 17.21 13.86
C SER A 46 21.91 15.81 13.43
N THR A 47 22.85 15.03 12.88
CA THR A 47 22.64 13.65 12.41
C THR A 47 22.03 12.75 13.49
N VAL A 48 22.30 13.05 14.77
CA VAL A 48 21.80 12.30 15.93
C VAL A 48 20.27 12.32 16.03
N HIS A 49 19.65 13.49 15.82
CA HIS A 49 18.19 13.63 15.92
C HIS A 49 17.43 12.91 14.79
N LYS A 50 18.12 12.49 13.73
CA LYS A 50 17.49 11.79 12.60
C LYS A 50 17.38 10.30 12.87
N TRP A 51 18.46 9.72 13.38
CA TRP A 51 18.50 8.30 13.76
C TRP A 51 17.53 7.98 14.89
N THR A 52 17.30 8.90 15.82
CA THR A 52 16.33 8.70 16.90
C THR A 52 14.90 8.49 16.39
N TYR A 53 14.46 9.24 15.37
CA TYR A 53 13.13 9.06 14.77
C TYR A 53 13.00 7.75 13.97
N HIS A 54 14.07 7.31 13.29
CA HIS A 54 14.07 6.03 12.59
C HIS A 54 14.03 4.84 13.52
N LEU A 55 14.89 4.90 14.55
CA LEU A 55 15.00 3.85 15.53
C LEU A 55 13.71 3.73 16.35
N SER A 56 13.14 4.86 16.79
CA SER A 56 11.86 4.85 17.51
C SER A 56 10.71 4.32 16.66
N HIS A 57 10.64 4.68 15.37
CA HIS A 57 9.61 4.15 14.47
C HIS A 57 9.72 2.64 14.29
N SER A 58 10.92 2.16 13.98
CA SER A 58 11.18 0.72 13.80
C SER A 58 10.90 -0.05 15.10
N LEU A 59 11.18 0.56 16.26
CA LEU A 59 10.89 -0.02 17.57
C LEU A 59 9.38 -0.09 17.84
N VAL A 60 8.63 0.97 17.52
CA VAL A 60 7.16 0.96 17.63
C VAL A 60 6.58 -0.14 16.75
N GLN A 61 7.07 -0.31 15.53
CA GLN A 61 6.70 -1.39 14.63
C GLN A 61 6.94 -2.77 15.25
N ALA A 62 8.16 -3.01 15.75
CA ALA A 62 8.54 -4.28 16.35
C ALA A 62 7.71 -4.61 17.61
N ILE A 63 7.51 -3.63 18.50
CA ILE A 63 6.70 -3.80 19.71
C ILE A 63 5.24 -4.10 19.35
N THR A 64 4.67 -3.34 18.42
CA THR A 64 3.28 -3.52 17.99
C THR A 64 3.10 -4.89 17.35
N ALA A 65 4.02 -5.30 16.48
CA ALA A 65 3.97 -6.62 15.85
C ALA A 65 4.10 -7.75 16.87
N TYR A 66 4.98 -7.62 17.87
CA TYR A 66 5.13 -8.63 18.92
C TYR A 66 3.87 -8.76 19.77
N LEU A 67 3.27 -7.62 20.12
CA LEU A 67 2.04 -7.57 20.90
C LEU A 67 0.88 -8.27 20.21
N PHE A 68 0.66 -7.99 18.92
CA PHE A 68 -0.43 -8.58 18.16
C PHE A 68 -0.14 -10.00 17.66
N ALA A 69 1.13 -10.38 17.47
CA ALA A 69 1.51 -11.76 17.17
C ALA A 69 1.09 -12.71 18.31
N GLY A 70 1.22 -12.26 19.57
CA GLY A 70 0.85 -13.05 20.75
C GLY A 70 1.73 -14.29 20.97
N MET A 71 2.86 -14.40 20.27
CA MET A 71 3.81 -15.50 20.34
C MET A 71 5.04 -15.09 21.17
N TRP A 72 4.84 -14.92 22.48
CA TRP A 72 5.83 -14.32 23.40
C TRP A 72 7.09 -15.15 23.63
N SER A 73 7.14 -16.39 23.14
CA SER A 73 8.37 -17.19 23.11
C SER A 73 9.21 -16.94 21.86
N ASN A 74 8.61 -16.37 20.81
CA ASN A 74 9.25 -16.21 19.51
C ASN A 74 9.78 -14.77 19.31
N TRP A 75 10.98 -14.52 19.84
CA TRP A 75 11.67 -13.24 19.73
C TRP A 75 12.13 -12.92 18.29
N MET A 76 12.10 -13.89 17.37
CA MET A 76 12.45 -13.63 15.97
C MET A 76 11.45 -12.70 15.29
N ILE A 77 10.18 -12.72 15.68
CA ILE A 77 9.13 -11.87 15.10
C ILE A 77 9.48 -10.37 15.26
N PRO A 78 9.63 -9.84 16.49
CA PRO A 78 9.99 -8.43 16.67
C PRO A 78 11.36 -8.11 16.09
N LEU A 79 12.34 -9.01 16.19
CA LEU A 79 13.68 -8.73 15.70
C LEU A 79 13.72 -8.57 14.18
N VAL A 80 13.13 -9.50 13.43
CA VAL A 80 13.10 -9.43 11.96
C VAL A 80 12.36 -8.19 11.50
N ILE A 81 11.21 -7.89 12.09
CA ILE A 81 10.42 -6.69 11.77
C ILE A 81 11.21 -5.42 12.08
N PHE A 82 11.86 -5.34 13.24
CA PHE A 82 12.68 -4.19 13.61
C PHE A 82 13.79 -3.92 12.59
N VAL A 83 14.60 -4.94 12.30
CA VAL A 83 15.80 -4.82 11.45
C VAL A 83 15.41 -4.48 10.01
N THR A 84 14.44 -5.21 9.46
CA THR A 84 14.00 -5.00 8.08
C THR A 84 13.31 -3.65 7.91
N HIS A 85 12.44 -3.24 8.84
CA HIS A 85 11.76 -1.95 8.77
C HIS A 85 12.78 -0.81 8.79
N LEU A 86 13.75 -0.87 9.70
CA LEU A 86 14.85 0.10 9.79
C LEU A 86 15.64 0.20 8.48
N ILE A 87 15.98 -0.94 7.86
CA ILE A 87 16.74 -0.99 6.61
C ILE A 87 15.92 -0.41 5.44
N ILE A 88 14.66 -0.84 5.29
CA ILE A 88 13.79 -0.40 4.19
C ILE A 88 13.55 1.11 4.28
N ASP A 89 13.20 1.62 5.47
CA ASP A 89 13.00 3.05 5.69
C ASP A 89 14.27 3.87 5.42
N TYR A 90 15.43 3.33 5.82
CA TYR A 90 16.72 3.98 5.56
C TYR A 90 17.02 4.05 4.06
N ILE A 91 16.84 2.95 3.33
CA ILE A 91 17.04 2.89 1.87
C ILE A 91 16.10 3.87 1.17
N LYS A 92 14.81 3.86 1.52
CA LYS A 92 13.79 4.78 0.98
C LYS A 92 14.26 6.23 1.07
N ILE A 93 14.71 6.63 2.25
CA ILE A 93 15.10 8.02 2.52
C ILE A 93 16.44 8.40 1.87
N ARG A 94 17.36 7.44 1.77
CA ARG A 94 18.69 7.67 1.19
C ARG A 94 18.66 7.82 -0.33
N TYR A 95 17.79 7.05 -1.00
CA TYR A 95 17.82 6.86 -2.45
C TYR A 95 16.55 7.33 -3.18
N PHE A 96 15.40 7.41 -2.51
CA PHE A 96 14.13 7.75 -3.15
C PHE A 96 13.60 9.13 -2.71
N ASN A 97 12.98 9.82 -3.66
CA ASN A 97 12.28 11.10 -3.42
C ASN A 97 10.85 10.83 -2.91
N ASP A 98 10.22 11.84 -2.30
CA ASP A 98 8.82 11.79 -1.81
C ASP A 98 7.82 11.76 -3.00
N HIS A 99 7.71 10.60 -3.63
CA HIS A 99 6.76 10.31 -4.72
C HIS A 99 5.88 9.12 -4.34
N LEU A 100 4.66 9.08 -4.89
CA LEU A 100 3.71 8.00 -4.67
C LEU A 100 4.31 6.61 -4.93
N HIS A 101 5.10 6.45 -6.00
CA HIS A 101 5.74 5.17 -6.33
C HIS A 101 6.73 4.71 -5.25
N ALA A 102 7.53 5.63 -4.69
CA ALA A 102 8.47 5.30 -3.62
C ALA A 102 7.73 4.86 -2.34
N PHE A 103 6.59 5.48 -2.06
CA PHE A 103 5.71 5.07 -0.95
C PHE A 103 5.08 3.69 -1.20
N ILE A 104 4.58 3.42 -2.41
CA ILE A 104 3.99 2.12 -2.75
C ILE A 104 5.04 1.00 -2.65
N ILE A 105 6.23 1.21 -3.20
CA ILE A 105 7.32 0.23 -3.16
C ILE A 105 7.72 -0.07 -1.71
N ASP A 106 7.84 0.97 -0.88
CA ASP A 106 8.12 0.83 0.54
C ASP A 106 7.10 -0.06 1.26
N GLN A 107 5.80 0.20 1.07
CA GLN A 107 4.74 -0.62 1.68
C GLN A 107 4.74 -2.06 1.16
N ILE A 108 5.01 -2.27 -0.13
CA ILE A 108 5.14 -3.63 -0.69
C ILE A 108 6.31 -4.37 -0.04
N LEU A 109 7.47 -3.73 0.14
CA LEU A 109 8.62 -4.35 0.78
C LEU A 109 8.34 -4.76 2.22
N HIS A 110 7.69 -3.90 3.01
CA HIS A 110 7.30 -4.25 4.39
C HIS A 110 6.30 -5.42 4.43
N LEU A 111 5.29 -5.42 3.56
CA LEU A 111 4.34 -6.53 3.45
C LEU A 111 5.01 -7.84 3.01
N LEU A 112 5.97 -7.78 2.10
CA LEU A 112 6.75 -8.96 1.67
C LEU A 112 7.55 -9.55 2.83
N VAL A 113 8.18 -8.71 3.67
CA VAL A 113 8.87 -9.18 4.88
C VAL A 113 7.89 -9.90 5.80
N ILE A 114 6.70 -9.34 6.03
CA ILE A 114 5.68 -9.94 6.89
C ILE A 114 5.25 -11.31 6.34
N CYS A 115 5.02 -11.41 5.03
CA CYS A 115 4.69 -12.68 4.37
C CYS A 115 5.81 -13.70 4.53
N ILE A 116 7.07 -13.33 4.26
CA ILE A 116 8.24 -14.20 4.40
C ILE A 116 8.41 -14.66 5.85
N LEU A 117 8.26 -13.76 6.82
CA LEU A 117 8.33 -14.09 8.25
C LEU A 117 7.22 -15.06 8.65
N TRP A 118 5.99 -14.81 8.22
CA TRP A 118 4.85 -15.69 8.48
C TRP A 118 5.09 -17.10 7.95
N MET A 119 5.56 -17.22 6.70
CA MET A 119 5.89 -18.51 6.09
C MET A 119 7.03 -19.21 6.83
N GLY A 120 8.04 -18.44 7.26
CA GLY A 120 9.14 -18.93 8.09
C GLY A 120 8.70 -19.49 9.44
N VAL A 121 7.77 -18.82 10.12
CA VAL A 121 7.26 -19.25 11.43
C VAL A 121 6.49 -20.57 11.34
N TYR A 122 5.72 -20.79 10.27
CA TYR A 122 4.94 -22.01 10.08
C TYR A 122 5.59 -23.07 9.19
N GLY A 123 6.78 -22.80 8.62
CA GLY A 123 7.49 -23.76 7.77
C GLY A 123 6.82 -24.05 6.42
N ILE A 124 5.95 -23.16 5.93
CA ILE A 124 5.08 -23.37 4.73
C ILE A 124 5.86 -23.19 3.41
N TRP A 125 7.20 -23.13 3.45
CA TRP A 125 8.03 -22.91 2.26
C TRP A 125 7.86 -24.00 1.19
N SER A 126 7.68 -25.25 1.61
CA SER A 126 7.49 -26.39 0.70
C SER A 126 6.10 -26.43 0.05
N GLU A 127 5.09 -25.81 0.67
CA GLU A 127 3.71 -25.75 0.13
C GLU A 127 3.55 -24.65 -0.94
N MET A 128 4.60 -23.84 -1.21
CA MET A 128 4.53 -22.78 -2.23
C MET A 128 4.23 -23.29 -3.64
N ALA A 129 4.71 -24.50 -3.97
CA ALA A 129 4.45 -25.12 -5.27
C ALA A 129 2.94 -25.40 -5.46
N GLU A 130 2.24 -25.79 -4.39
CA GLU A 130 0.79 -26.03 -4.43
C GLU A 130 0.00 -24.72 -4.54
N VAL A 131 0.49 -23.62 -3.94
CA VAL A 131 -0.13 -22.29 -4.07
C VAL A 131 -0.07 -21.78 -5.51
N SER A 132 1.05 -22.01 -6.23
CA SER A 132 1.09 -21.69 -7.66
C SER A 132 0.05 -22.48 -8.44
N ASP A 133 -0.11 -23.78 -8.17
CA ASP A 133 -1.09 -24.58 -8.88
C ASP A 133 -2.52 -24.07 -8.65
N ILE A 134 -2.88 -23.68 -7.42
CA ILE A 134 -4.20 -23.11 -7.12
C ILE A 134 -4.43 -21.75 -7.82
N LEU A 135 -3.44 -20.87 -7.80
CA LEU A 135 -3.56 -19.53 -8.40
C LEU A 135 -3.60 -19.59 -9.93
N PHE A 136 -2.75 -20.42 -10.55
CA PHE A 136 -2.65 -20.53 -12.00
C PHE A 136 -3.72 -21.43 -12.62
N ALA A 137 -4.19 -22.48 -11.92
CA ALA A 137 -5.18 -23.41 -12.47
C ALA A 137 -6.61 -22.88 -12.43
N SER A 138 -6.93 -21.90 -11.58
CA SER A 138 -8.31 -21.39 -11.43
C SER A 138 -8.68 -20.37 -12.50
N PRO A 139 -9.59 -20.69 -13.44
CA PRO A 139 -10.00 -19.74 -14.48
C PRO A 139 -10.75 -18.54 -13.91
N LYS A 140 -11.40 -18.70 -12.75
CA LYS A 140 -12.14 -17.63 -12.06
C LYS A 140 -11.20 -16.49 -11.64
N TRP A 141 -10.02 -16.81 -11.10
CA TRP A 141 -9.04 -15.80 -10.70
C TRP A 141 -8.57 -14.97 -11.91
N TRP A 142 -8.25 -15.65 -13.01
CA TRP A 142 -7.87 -15.00 -14.25
C TRP A 142 -8.99 -14.16 -14.85
N ALA A 143 -10.23 -14.65 -14.85
CA ALA A 143 -11.37 -13.88 -15.32
C ALA A 143 -11.55 -12.57 -14.52
N ILE A 144 -11.46 -12.64 -13.19
CA ILE A 144 -11.55 -11.45 -12.33
C ILE A 144 -10.42 -10.47 -12.66
N LEU A 145 -9.16 -10.94 -12.74
CA LEU A 145 -8.02 -10.10 -13.08
C LEU A 145 -8.17 -9.44 -14.46
N THR A 146 -8.63 -10.19 -15.46
CA THR A 146 -8.90 -9.66 -16.80
C THR A 146 -9.95 -8.55 -16.77
N VAL A 147 -11.04 -8.71 -16.01
CA VAL A 147 -12.08 -7.68 -15.90
C VAL A 147 -11.54 -6.40 -15.23
N TYR A 148 -10.76 -6.52 -14.15
CA TYR A 148 -10.07 -5.36 -13.55
C TYR A 148 -9.10 -4.69 -14.54
N LEU A 149 -8.36 -5.47 -15.32
CA LEU A 149 -7.45 -4.90 -16.33
C LEU A 149 -8.22 -4.13 -17.40
N LEU A 150 -9.31 -4.70 -17.92
CA LEU A 150 -10.12 -4.10 -18.97
C LEU A 150 -10.78 -2.79 -18.53
N ILE A 151 -11.35 -2.73 -17.32
CA ILE A 151 -12.11 -1.56 -16.85
C ILE A 151 -11.22 -0.32 -16.62
N LEU A 152 -9.91 -0.53 -16.40
CA LEU A 152 -8.95 0.53 -16.13
C LEU A 152 -8.49 1.24 -17.42
N LYS A 153 -7.33 0.85 -17.94
CA LYS A 153 -6.67 1.57 -19.05
C LYS A 153 -7.36 1.35 -20.39
N PRO A 154 -7.75 0.12 -20.78
CA PRO A 154 -8.43 -0.13 -22.06
C PRO A 154 -9.75 0.63 -22.19
N THR A 155 -10.67 0.53 -21.22
CA THR A 155 -11.92 1.30 -21.25
C THR A 155 -11.67 2.81 -21.29
N SER A 156 -10.65 3.31 -20.58
CA SER A 156 -10.33 4.74 -20.62
C SER A 156 -9.81 5.22 -21.96
N LEU A 157 -9.03 4.39 -22.65
CA LEU A 157 -8.59 4.66 -24.02
C LEU A 157 -9.78 4.68 -24.98
N LEU A 158 -10.69 3.70 -24.87
CA LEU A 158 -11.91 3.65 -25.69
C LEU A 158 -12.79 4.89 -25.48
N LEU A 159 -13.05 5.27 -24.22
CA LEU A 159 -13.78 6.51 -23.92
C LEU A 159 -13.06 7.75 -24.44
N ALA A 160 -11.73 7.81 -24.32
CA ALA A 160 -10.96 8.95 -24.82
C ALA A 160 -11.04 9.08 -26.35
N LEU A 161 -11.00 7.95 -27.08
CA LEU A 161 -11.17 7.91 -28.53
C LEU A 161 -12.61 8.28 -28.93
N PHE A 162 -13.60 7.71 -28.25
CA PHE A 162 -15.02 7.98 -28.50
C PHE A 162 -15.36 9.46 -28.26
N THR A 163 -14.87 10.02 -27.15
CA THR A 163 -15.15 11.41 -26.77
C THR A 163 -14.31 12.44 -27.51
N ARG A 164 -13.35 12.02 -28.34
CA ARG A 164 -12.36 12.90 -28.96
C ARG A 164 -12.99 14.03 -29.78
N GLN A 165 -14.09 13.75 -30.48
CA GLN A 165 -14.79 14.72 -31.31
C GLN A 165 -15.47 15.86 -30.53
N TRP A 166 -15.68 15.70 -29.22
CA TRP A 166 -16.28 16.71 -28.35
C TRP A 166 -15.26 17.40 -27.43
N ARG A 167 -13.95 17.22 -27.65
CA ARG A 167 -12.91 17.92 -26.89
C ARG A 167 -12.63 19.29 -27.50
N GLU A 168 -12.80 20.34 -26.70
CA GLU A 168 -12.39 21.71 -27.00
C GLU A 168 -10.85 21.80 -27.22
N PRO A 169 -10.38 22.42 -28.31
CA PRO A 169 -8.95 22.71 -28.48
C PRO A 169 -8.46 23.70 -27.41
N GLY A 170 -7.51 23.30 -26.56
CA GLY A 170 -6.83 24.23 -25.62
C GLY A 170 -6.90 23.88 -24.13
N MET A 171 -7.64 22.85 -23.72
CA MET A 171 -7.72 22.38 -22.31
C MET A 171 -6.49 21.59 -21.81
N ASN A 172 -5.28 21.99 -22.19
CA ASN A 172 -4.04 21.28 -21.82
C ASN A 172 -3.48 21.73 -20.46
N SER A 173 -4.25 21.63 -19.37
CA SER A 173 -3.70 21.68 -18.01
C SER A 173 -3.35 20.25 -17.56
N THR A 174 -2.11 19.84 -17.77
CA THR A 174 -1.64 18.45 -17.63
C THR A 174 -1.77 17.88 -16.20
N SER A 175 -1.73 18.70 -15.15
CA SER A 175 -1.77 18.22 -13.76
C SER A 175 -3.17 17.84 -13.27
N LEU A 176 -4.20 18.68 -13.52
CA LEU A 176 -5.59 18.40 -13.10
C LEU A 176 -6.19 17.21 -13.87
N GLN A 177 -5.86 17.10 -15.17
CA GLN A 177 -6.36 16.02 -16.01
C GLN A 177 -5.83 14.65 -15.54
N ASN A 178 -4.57 14.59 -15.10
CA ASN A 178 -3.99 13.38 -14.54
C ASN A 178 -4.66 12.98 -13.22
N ALA A 179 -4.98 13.93 -12.34
CA ALA A 179 -5.70 13.65 -11.10
C ALA A 179 -7.10 13.06 -11.35
N GLY A 180 -7.86 13.64 -12.29
CA GLY A 180 -9.17 13.13 -12.70
C GLY A 180 -9.12 11.70 -13.28
N GLN A 181 -8.05 11.36 -14.00
CA GLN A 181 -7.83 10.01 -14.50
C GLN A 181 -7.64 9.00 -13.36
N TRP A 182 -6.79 9.31 -12.38
CA TRP A 182 -6.57 8.44 -11.21
C TRP A 182 -7.83 8.29 -10.36
N ILE A 183 -8.59 9.37 -10.14
CA ILE A 183 -9.89 9.31 -9.44
C ILE A 183 -10.85 8.38 -10.19
N GLY A 184 -10.94 8.51 -11.52
CA GLY A 184 -11.79 7.66 -12.35
C GLY A 184 -11.38 6.18 -12.37
N TYR A 185 -10.10 5.86 -12.14
CA TYR A 185 -9.63 4.48 -11.96
C TYR A 185 -10.06 3.92 -10.61
N LEU A 186 -9.90 4.69 -9.54
CA LEU A 186 -10.32 4.31 -8.19
C LEU A 186 -11.83 4.04 -8.13
N GLU A 187 -12.64 4.92 -8.70
CA GLU A 187 -14.10 4.75 -8.77
C GLU A 187 -14.48 3.44 -9.47
N ARG A 188 -13.90 3.15 -10.63
CA ARG A 188 -14.20 1.93 -11.38
C ARG A 188 -13.76 0.66 -10.64
N CYS A 189 -12.61 0.69 -9.97
CA CYS A 189 -12.20 -0.39 -9.10
C CYS A 189 -13.20 -0.61 -7.97
N LEU A 190 -13.67 0.45 -7.31
CA LEU A 190 -14.66 0.36 -6.23
C LEU A 190 -15.99 -0.22 -6.73
N ILE A 191 -16.53 0.30 -7.83
CA ILE A 191 -17.77 -0.22 -8.44
C ILE A 191 -17.62 -1.70 -8.76
N LEU A 192 -16.56 -2.10 -9.46
CA LEU A 192 -16.34 -3.50 -9.81
C LEU A 192 -16.22 -4.38 -8.56
N THR A 193 -15.53 -3.90 -7.52
CA THR A 193 -15.37 -4.62 -6.25
C THR A 193 -16.73 -4.81 -5.58
N PHE A 194 -17.55 -3.77 -5.51
CA PHE A 194 -18.89 -3.84 -4.93
C PHE A 194 -19.79 -4.82 -5.69
N ILE A 195 -19.72 -4.86 -7.03
CA ILE A 195 -20.44 -5.84 -7.84
C ILE A 195 -19.96 -7.27 -7.50
N LEU A 196 -18.65 -7.51 -7.44
CA LEU A 196 -18.08 -8.83 -7.17
C LEU A 196 -18.40 -9.35 -5.75
N VAL A 197 -18.51 -8.43 -4.78
CA VAL A 197 -18.89 -8.75 -3.39
C VAL A 197 -20.41 -8.79 -3.21
N GLY A 198 -21.19 -8.34 -4.20
CA GLY A 198 -22.66 -8.29 -4.15
C GLY A 198 -23.24 -7.10 -3.36
N PHE A 199 -22.42 -6.08 -3.07
CA PHE A 199 -22.82 -4.92 -2.27
C PHE A 199 -23.27 -3.74 -3.17
N ASN A 200 -24.39 -3.92 -3.86
CA ASN A 200 -24.87 -2.98 -4.89
C ASN A 200 -25.27 -1.60 -4.32
N GLU A 201 -25.66 -1.53 -3.05
CA GLU A 201 -26.04 -0.29 -2.37
C GLU A 201 -24.87 0.70 -2.30
N ALA A 202 -23.63 0.19 -2.13
CA ALA A 202 -22.43 1.03 -2.09
C ALA A 202 -22.14 1.71 -3.43
N ILE A 203 -22.57 1.14 -4.55
CA ILE A 203 -22.46 1.76 -5.88
C ILE A 203 -23.35 3.00 -5.93
N GLY A 204 -24.59 2.90 -5.43
CA GLY A 204 -25.51 4.03 -5.35
C GLY A 204 -24.95 5.18 -4.50
N PHE A 205 -24.36 4.85 -3.34
CA PHE A 205 -23.69 5.84 -2.49
C PHE A 205 -22.50 6.51 -3.17
N LEU A 206 -21.65 5.73 -3.85
CA LEU A 206 -20.47 6.24 -4.56
C LEU A 206 -20.88 7.24 -5.66
N LEU A 207 -21.92 6.90 -6.44
CA LEU A 207 -22.45 7.76 -7.50
C LEU A 207 -23.10 9.03 -6.93
N ALA A 208 -23.86 8.92 -5.85
CA ALA A 208 -24.45 10.07 -5.17
C ALA A 208 -23.38 11.03 -4.61
N ALA A 209 -22.36 10.50 -3.94
CA ALA A 209 -21.25 11.29 -3.42
C ALA A 209 -20.51 12.04 -4.53
N LYS A 210 -20.22 11.36 -5.65
CA LYS A 210 -19.59 12.00 -6.83
C LYS A 210 -20.45 13.13 -7.41
N SER A 211 -21.77 12.98 -7.39
CA SER A 211 -22.69 14.04 -7.83
C SER A 211 -22.57 15.28 -6.94
N ILE A 212 -22.59 15.11 -5.62
CA ILE A 212 -22.48 16.21 -4.65
C ILE A 212 -21.16 16.97 -4.82
N PHE A 213 -20.03 16.26 -4.94
CA PHE A 213 -18.71 16.88 -5.13
C PHE A 213 -18.54 17.60 -6.47
N ARG A 214 -19.44 17.40 -7.44
CA ARG A 214 -19.40 18.13 -8.72
C ARG A 214 -20.05 19.51 -8.63
N PHE A 215 -20.88 19.76 -7.62
CA PHE A 215 -21.64 21.00 -7.45
C PHE A 215 -21.22 21.82 -6.22
N GLY A 216 -20.30 21.30 -5.39
CA GLY A 216 -19.72 21.99 -4.24
C GLY A 216 -18.39 22.67 -4.55
#